data_AF-A0A250FLY9-F1
#
_entry.id   AF-A0A250FLY9-F1
#
_cell.length_a   1.000
_cell.length_b   1.000
_cell.length_c   1.000
_cell.angle_alpha   90.00
_cell.angle_beta   90.00
_cell.angle_gamma   90.00
#
_symmetry.space_group_name_H-M   'P 1'
#
loop_
_entity.id
_entity.type
_entity.pdbx_description
1 polymer ?
#
loop_
_entity_poly.entity_id
_entity_poly.type
_entity_poly.pdbx_seq_one_letter_code
_entity_poly.pdbx_strand_id
1 'polypeptide(L)'
;MNIEEIKKKLQILLELPQLKKHREVYMNPVLEEAKVAKIEKENRITFPADYRTFITQIANGCVGPDYGLRSLKEATEDLMWKDRTIDLSMPFPYTEHWNEEEWLNSIDWDGGERPTQEQLEAYMDTKRISGCLQICHIGHGASYLLVVNGKEKGYIWLDSRQDYGGLSPEFNEKGEKLTFEMWYTDWLNKVVTPEKVWFEKSLQFIKKAFPKIEETDFRLMIYVLHKHYSGMNLATLIAQLYGLNPMDIYFGKEKFIQRENYDEQTIEQYEAQLRESGFYDWAAEEE
;
A
#
# COMPACT_ATOMS: atom_id res chain seq x y z
N MET A 1 13.18 1.62 -13.62
CA MET A 1 11.85 2.12 -13.22
C MET A 1 10.93 2.31 -14.41
N ASN A 2 9.82 1.57 -14.45
CA ASN A 2 8.74 1.78 -15.41
C ASN A 2 7.78 2.87 -14.92
N ILE A 3 8.06 4.12 -15.28
CA ILE A 3 7.32 5.30 -14.78
C ILE A 3 5.85 5.26 -15.15
N GLU A 4 5.53 4.90 -16.40
CA GLU A 4 4.15 4.89 -16.90
C GLU A 4 3.31 3.82 -16.22
N GLU A 5 3.89 2.64 -15.97
CA GLU A 5 3.20 1.58 -15.24
C GLU A 5 2.92 1.96 -13.78
N ILE A 6 3.89 2.60 -13.11
CA ILE A 6 3.69 3.10 -11.75
C ILE A 6 2.58 4.15 -11.72
N LYS A 7 2.62 5.13 -12.63
CA LYS A 7 1.57 6.17 -12.73
C LYS A 7 0.19 5.57 -12.98
N LYS A 8 0.08 4.58 -13.87
CA LYS A 8 -1.18 3.86 -14.14
C LYS A 8 -1.71 3.20 -12.86
N LYS A 9 -0.85 2.47 -12.12
CA LYS A 9 -1.27 1.81 -10.86
C LYS A 9 -1.61 2.82 -9.76
N LEU A 10 -0.92 3.95 -9.69
CA LEU A 10 -1.26 5.02 -8.77
C LEU A 10 -2.61 5.65 -9.08
N GLN A 11 -2.91 5.90 -10.37
CA GLN A 11 -4.21 6.39 -10.80
C GLN A 11 -5.34 5.43 -10.39
N ILE A 12 -5.12 4.11 -10.57
CA ILE A 12 -6.07 3.09 -10.10
C ILE A 12 -6.29 3.17 -8.59
N LEU A 13 -5.24 3.39 -7.78
CA LEU A 13 -5.39 3.54 -6.33
C LEU A 13 -6.13 4.82 -5.92
N LEU A 14 -5.95 5.92 -6.66
CA LEU A 14 -6.71 7.15 -6.43
C LEU A 14 -8.21 6.95 -6.69
N GLU A 15 -8.56 6.13 -7.67
CA GLU A 15 -9.94 5.79 -8.03
C GLU A 15 -10.54 4.71 -7.11
N LEU A 16 -9.71 3.76 -6.67
CA LEU A 16 -10.09 2.57 -5.91
C LEU A 16 -9.30 2.47 -4.59
N PRO A 17 -9.50 3.40 -3.64
CA PRO A 17 -8.80 3.37 -2.34
C PRO A 17 -9.10 2.11 -1.51
N GLN A 18 -10.16 1.36 -1.85
CA GLN A 18 -10.56 0.10 -1.21
C GLN A 18 -9.53 -1.01 -1.42
N LEU A 19 -8.69 -0.92 -2.45
CA LEU A 19 -7.66 -1.91 -2.75
C LEU A 19 -6.60 -2.02 -1.65
N LYS A 20 -6.39 -0.95 -0.86
CA LYS A 20 -5.46 -0.94 0.27
C LYS A 20 -6.18 -0.86 1.62
N LYS A 21 -5.53 -1.42 2.65
CA LYS A 21 -6.04 -1.45 4.03
C LYS A 21 -6.27 -0.03 4.59
N HIS A 22 -5.24 0.81 4.52
CA HIS A 22 -5.32 2.22 4.94
C HIS A 22 -5.84 3.06 3.78
N ARG A 23 -7.14 3.32 3.71
CA ARG A 23 -7.81 3.90 2.52
C ARG A 23 -7.44 5.35 2.18
N GLU A 24 -6.54 5.98 2.93
CA GLU A 24 -6.02 7.30 2.61
C GLU A 24 -5.17 7.24 1.34
N VAL A 25 -5.49 8.12 0.41
CA VAL A 25 -4.84 8.26 -0.89
C VAL A 25 -4.53 9.73 -1.14
N TYR A 26 -3.31 10.00 -1.59
CA TYR A 26 -2.83 11.33 -1.91
C TYR A 26 -1.69 11.23 -2.92
N MET A 27 -1.39 12.33 -3.59
CA MET A 27 -0.26 12.41 -4.51
C MET A 27 0.28 13.84 -4.51
N ASN A 28 1.46 14.02 -3.92
CA ASN A 28 2.09 15.33 -3.88
C ASN A 28 2.73 15.65 -5.23
N PRO A 29 2.83 16.94 -5.62
CA PRO A 29 3.49 17.34 -6.84
C PRO A 29 4.97 16.92 -6.83
N VAL A 30 5.51 16.64 -8.01
CA VAL A 30 6.93 16.35 -8.20
C VAL A 30 7.80 17.53 -7.78
N LEU A 31 9.05 17.24 -7.44
CA LEU A 31 10.08 18.24 -7.21
C LEU A 31 10.76 18.63 -8.52
N GLU A 32 11.03 19.92 -8.68
CA GLU A 32 11.91 20.41 -9.74
C GLU A 32 13.34 19.90 -9.55
N GLU A 33 14.01 19.55 -10.65
CA GLU A 33 15.41 19.10 -10.65
C GLU A 33 16.35 20.06 -9.89
N ALA A 34 16.17 21.37 -10.06
CA ALA A 34 16.97 22.39 -9.38
C ALA A 34 16.81 22.34 -7.86
N LYS A 35 15.60 22.03 -7.36
CA LYS A 35 15.34 21.89 -5.93
C LYS A 35 15.99 20.63 -5.37
N VAL A 36 15.90 19.50 -6.08
CA VAL A 36 16.57 18.26 -5.67
C VAL A 36 18.09 18.42 -5.66
N ALA A 37 18.66 19.02 -6.71
CA ALA A 37 20.10 19.29 -6.80
C ALA A 37 20.60 20.23 -5.69
N LYS A 38 19.78 21.21 -5.29
CA LYS A 38 20.10 22.09 -4.15
C LYS A 38 20.18 21.29 -2.84
N ILE A 39 19.19 20.44 -2.56
CA ILE A 39 19.15 19.61 -1.33
C ILE A 39 20.35 18.66 -1.27
N GLU A 40 20.66 18.00 -2.39
CA GLU A 40 21.86 17.15 -2.51
C GLU A 40 23.15 17.92 -2.19
N LYS A 41 23.30 19.12 -2.75
CA LYS A 41 24.45 19.98 -2.51
C LYS A 41 24.56 20.42 -1.05
N GLU A 42 23.45 20.83 -0.45
CA GLU A 42 23.38 21.26 0.96
C GLU A 42 23.78 20.13 1.91
N ASN A 43 23.36 18.89 1.60
CA ASN A 43 23.66 17.71 2.41
C ASN A 43 24.94 16.98 1.98
N ARG A 44 25.59 17.39 0.88
CA ARG A 44 26.78 16.73 0.30
C ARG A 44 26.55 15.26 -0.05
N ILE A 45 25.35 14.95 -0.55
CA ILE A 45 24.96 13.60 -0.98
C ILE A 45 24.55 13.62 -2.45
N THR A 46 24.29 12.43 -2.97
CA THR A 46 23.49 12.24 -4.18
C THR A 46 22.41 11.23 -3.84
N PHE A 47 21.17 11.46 -4.23
CA PHE A 47 20.10 10.49 -3.96
C PHE A 47 20.29 9.22 -4.79
N PRO A 48 19.75 8.06 -4.34
CA PRO A 48 19.58 6.89 -5.18
C PRO A 48 18.85 7.24 -6.48
N ALA A 49 19.29 6.71 -7.62
CA ALA A 49 18.82 7.13 -8.93
C ALA A 49 17.32 6.85 -9.15
N ASP A 50 16.84 5.72 -8.64
CA ASP A 50 15.43 5.32 -8.64
C ASP A 50 14.57 6.28 -7.81
N TYR A 51 14.98 6.59 -6.58
CA TYR A 51 14.28 7.55 -5.72
C TYR A 51 14.30 8.97 -6.29
N ARG A 52 15.44 9.42 -6.84
CA ARG A 52 15.53 10.73 -7.52
C ARG A 52 14.53 10.81 -8.68
N THR A 53 14.47 9.77 -9.51
CA THR A 53 13.53 9.70 -10.63
C THR A 53 12.09 9.74 -10.11
N PHE A 54 11.80 9.06 -9.01
CA PHE A 54 10.46 9.02 -8.43
C PHE A 54 10.00 10.42 -7.98
N ILE A 55 10.80 11.11 -7.17
CA ILE A 55 10.42 12.42 -6.63
C ILE A 55 10.36 13.52 -7.68
N THR A 56 11.03 13.36 -8.83
CA THR A 56 11.07 14.35 -9.92
C THR A 56 10.07 14.08 -11.04
N GLN A 57 9.63 12.83 -11.21
CA GLN A 57 8.77 12.44 -12.34
C GLN A 57 7.44 11.78 -11.96
N ILE A 58 7.31 11.30 -10.71
CA ILE A 58 6.12 10.61 -10.21
C ILE A 58 5.47 11.43 -9.09
N ALA A 59 6.06 11.50 -7.89
CA ALA A 59 5.49 12.23 -6.76
C ALA A 59 6.52 12.50 -5.65
N ASN A 60 6.38 13.62 -4.94
CA ASN A 60 7.15 13.90 -3.71
C ASN A 60 6.38 13.43 -2.47
N GLY A 61 6.18 12.12 -2.36
CA GLY A 61 5.27 11.51 -1.39
C GLY A 61 3.87 11.34 -1.97
N CYS A 62 3.28 10.17 -1.72
CA CYS A 62 1.99 9.78 -2.26
C CYS A 62 1.46 8.54 -1.52
N VAL A 63 0.32 8.02 -1.98
CA VAL A 63 -0.13 6.69 -1.59
C VAL A 63 1.00 5.67 -1.74
N GLY A 64 1.13 4.80 -0.75
CA GLY A 64 2.24 3.86 -0.61
C GLY A 64 1.87 2.73 0.35
N PRO A 65 2.85 1.86 0.67
CA PRO A 65 2.75 0.89 1.75
C PRO A 65 2.20 1.53 3.03
N ASP A 66 1.43 0.77 3.81
CA ASP A 66 0.87 1.20 5.09
C ASP A 66 0.25 2.62 5.04
N TYR A 67 0.85 3.59 5.74
CA TYR A 67 0.39 4.97 5.85
C TYR A 67 0.83 5.88 4.68
N GLY A 68 1.52 5.32 3.68
CA GLY A 68 1.94 6.03 2.49
C GLY A 68 3.37 6.58 2.56
N LEU A 69 3.81 7.11 1.42
CA LEU A 69 5.15 7.63 1.23
C LEU A 69 5.22 9.09 1.67
N ARG A 70 6.04 9.38 2.67
CA ARG A 70 6.31 10.73 3.16
C ARG A 70 7.00 11.56 2.07
N SER A 71 6.71 12.86 2.05
CA SER A 71 7.48 13.79 1.20
C SER A 71 8.94 13.84 1.62
N LEU A 72 9.83 14.29 0.73
CA LEU A 72 11.26 14.41 1.05
C LEU A 72 11.52 15.25 2.31
N LYS A 73 10.71 16.31 2.54
CA LYS A 73 10.83 17.13 3.74
C LYS A 73 10.45 16.32 4.98
N GLU A 74 9.25 15.73 4.98
CA GLU A 74 8.77 14.95 6.11
C GLU A 74 9.72 13.78 6.40
N ALA A 75 10.24 13.11 5.38
CA ALA A 75 11.12 11.96 5.56
C ALA A 75 12.47 12.29 6.24
N THR A 76 12.84 13.57 6.37
CA THR A 76 13.99 14.03 7.18
C THR A 76 13.63 14.34 8.63
N GLU A 77 12.34 14.52 8.95
CA GLU A 77 11.85 14.76 10.30
C GLU A 77 11.67 13.42 11.01
N ASP A 78 12.20 13.31 12.23
CA ASP A 78 12.04 12.09 13.01
C ASP A 78 10.57 11.87 13.38
N LEU A 79 10.11 10.62 13.21
CA LEU A 79 8.74 10.22 13.49
C LEU A 79 8.41 10.27 14.98
N MET A 80 9.38 9.96 15.84
CA MET A 80 9.18 9.97 17.29
C MET A 80 9.24 11.38 17.86
N TRP A 81 10.27 12.15 17.47
CA TRP A 81 10.52 13.49 17.95
C TRP A 81 10.58 14.50 16.80
N LYS A 82 9.45 15.15 16.52
CA LYS A 82 9.29 16.07 15.37
C LYS A 82 10.21 17.30 15.39
N ASP A 83 10.82 17.61 16.53
CA ASP A 83 11.82 18.66 16.69
C ASP A 83 13.24 18.20 16.30
N ARG A 84 13.42 16.91 16.00
CA ARG A 84 14.68 16.32 15.55
C ARG A 84 14.67 16.10 14.03
N THR A 85 15.85 16.27 13.43
CA THR A 85 16.07 16.06 11.99
C THR A 85 17.19 15.06 11.80
N ILE A 86 17.02 14.15 10.85
CA ILE A 86 18.01 13.16 10.47
C ILE A 86 19.11 13.84 9.64
N ASP A 87 20.36 13.72 10.07
CA ASP A 87 21.50 14.25 9.33
C ASP A 87 21.83 13.35 8.13
N LEU A 88 21.52 13.82 6.92
CA LEU A 88 21.79 13.09 5.69
C LEU A 88 23.28 13.11 5.29
N SER A 89 24.05 14.09 5.78
CA SER A 89 25.45 14.28 5.40
C SER A 89 26.39 13.27 6.07
N MET A 90 25.95 12.70 7.19
CA MET A 90 26.64 11.61 7.88
C MET A 90 26.24 10.26 7.25
N PRO A 91 27.20 9.34 7.04
CA PRO A 91 26.91 8.05 6.42
C PRO A 91 26.16 7.14 7.39
N PHE A 92 25.19 6.38 6.86
CA PHE A 92 24.54 5.31 7.61
C PHE A 92 25.57 4.28 8.11
N PRO A 93 25.57 3.93 9.42
CA PRO A 93 26.70 3.23 10.03
C PRO A 93 26.68 1.70 9.84
N TYR A 94 25.57 1.11 9.40
CA TYR A 94 25.38 -0.34 9.40
C TYR A 94 25.39 -0.92 7.97
N THR A 95 25.83 -2.18 7.84
CA THR A 95 25.77 -2.96 6.58
C THR A 95 24.98 -4.27 6.73
N GLU A 96 24.73 -4.65 7.97
CA GLU A 96 23.98 -5.84 8.42
C GLU A 96 23.03 -5.44 9.55
N HIS A 97 22.18 -6.36 9.99
CA HIS A 97 21.29 -6.13 11.12
C HIS A 97 22.02 -5.53 12.33
N TRP A 98 21.44 -4.50 12.92
CA TRP A 98 21.95 -3.87 14.13
C TRP A 98 20.90 -3.83 15.22
N ASN A 99 21.32 -4.17 16.44
CA ASN A 99 20.56 -3.90 17.66
C ASN A 99 21.52 -3.73 18.85
N GLU A 100 21.01 -3.23 19.98
CA GLU A 100 21.76 -3.11 21.25
C GLU A 100 21.52 -4.37 22.11
N GLU A 101 21.89 -5.55 21.59
CA GLU A 101 21.55 -6.84 22.20
C GLU A 101 21.99 -6.98 23.66
N GLU A 102 23.21 -6.52 23.99
CA GLU A 102 23.73 -6.59 25.35
C GLU A 102 22.87 -5.79 26.34
N TRP A 103 22.47 -4.57 25.97
CA TRP A 103 21.59 -3.74 26.77
C TRP A 103 20.18 -4.32 26.84
N LEU A 104 19.61 -4.77 25.72
CA LEU A 104 18.26 -5.33 25.68
C LEU A 104 18.12 -6.61 26.51
N ASN A 105 19.15 -7.47 26.50
CA ASN A 105 19.20 -8.70 27.29
C ASN A 105 19.46 -8.44 28.78
N SER A 106 19.92 -7.25 29.15
CA SER A 106 20.13 -6.86 30.55
C SER A 106 18.84 -6.48 31.28
N ILE A 107 17.75 -6.24 30.54
CA ILE A 107 16.46 -5.78 31.06
C ILE A 107 15.58 -6.99 31.40
N ASP A 108 15.05 -7.04 32.62
CA ASP A 108 14.08 -8.05 33.04
C ASP A 108 12.67 -7.71 32.55
N TRP A 109 12.41 -7.97 31.26
CA TRP A 109 11.13 -7.69 30.62
C TRP A 109 9.95 -8.40 31.28
N ASP A 110 10.16 -9.66 31.70
CA ASP A 110 9.17 -10.54 32.35
C ASP A 110 8.87 -10.09 33.78
N GLY A 111 9.89 -9.57 34.48
CA GLY A 111 9.75 -8.90 35.77
C GLY A 111 9.12 -7.50 35.69
N GLY A 112 8.82 -7.01 34.48
CA GLY A 112 8.19 -5.71 34.25
C GLY A 112 9.17 -4.54 34.21
N GLU A 113 10.48 -4.79 34.18
CA GLU A 113 11.49 -3.76 33.99
C GLU A 113 11.33 -3.10 32.62
N ARG A 114 11.56 -1.79 32.55
CA ARG A 114 11.52 -1.02 31.32
C ARG A 114 12.72 -0.08 31.26
N PRO A 115 13.24 0.23 30.06
CA PRO A 115 14.24 1.26 29.87
C PRO A 115 13.93 2.56 30.60
N THR A 116 14.96 3.20 31.14
CA THR A 116 14.85 4.60 31.53
C THR A 116 14.65 5.47 30.29
N GLN A 117 14.09 6.67 30.49
CA GLN A 117 13.92 7.63 29.40
C GLN A 117 15.25 7.95 28.70
N GLU A 118 16.34 8.10 29.45
CA GLU A 118 17.67 8.37 28.89
C GLU A 118 18.19 7.22 28.02
N GLN A 119 17.97 5.97 28.44
CA GLN A 119 18.35 4.79 27.66
C GLN A 119 17.52 4.70 26.37
N LEU A 120 16.21 4.93 26.46
CA LEU A 120 15.32 4.96 25.31
C LEU A 120 15.73 6.07 24.32
N GLU A 121 16.03 7.27 24.83
CA GLU A 121 16.50 8.39 24.02
C GLU A 121 17.81 8.11 23.29
N ALA A 122 18.77 7.45 23.95
CA ALA A 122 20.03 7.05 23.33
C ALA A 122 19.85 5.96 22.26
N TYR A 123 18.93 5.01 22.49
CA TYR A 123 18.63 3.93 21.55
C TYR A 123 17.91 4.44 20.30
N MET A 124 16.99 5.39 20.47
CA MET A 124 16.20 5.98 19.39
C MET A 124 16.88 7.20 18.73
N ASP A 125 18.06 7.65 19.20
CA ASP A 125 18.77 8.81 18.65
C ASP A 125 18.87 8.73 17.11
N THR A 126 18.52 9.84 16.44
CA THR A 126 18.64 10.03 14.99
C THR A 126 20.03 9.70 14.43
N LYS A 127 21.10 9.76 15.23
CA LYS A 127 22.45 9.33 14.82
C LYS A 127 22.49 7.87 14.35
N ARG A 128 21.63 7.00 14.92
CA ARG A 128 21.51 5.59 14.53
C ARG A 128 20.95 5.41 13.11
N ILE A 129 20.22 6.41 12.61
CA ILE A 129 19.62 6.42 11.27
C ILE A 129 20.15 7.59 10.42
N SER A 130 21.33 8.11 10.74
CA SER A 130 22.00 9.11 9.92
C SER A 130 22.18 8.61 8.49
N GLY A 131 22.14 9.51 7.51
CA GLY A 131 22.24 9.13 6.10
C GLY A 131 21.00 8.41 5.54
N CYS A 132 19.88 8.40 6.27
CA CYS A 132 18.62 7.79 5.84
C CYS A 132 17.47 8.81 5.72
N LEU A 133 16.47 8.45 4.92
CA LEU A 133 15.15 9.07 4.91
C LEU A 133 14.15 8.09 5.54
N GLN A 134 13.38 8.52 6.53
CA GLN A 134 12.23 7.75 7.06
C GLN A 134 11.05 7.91 6.10
N ILE A 135 10.96 7.07 5.07
CA ILE A 135 10.07 7.28 3.92
C ILE A 135 8.64 6.78 4.12
N CYS A 136 8.39 5.86 5.05
CA CYS A 136 7.07 5.27 5.27
C CYS A 136 6.91 4.81 6.72
N HIS A 137 5.87 5.26 7.42
CA HIS A 137 5.52 4.75 8.75
C HIS A 137 4.59 3.55 8.61
N ILE A 138 4.78 2.52 9.43
CA ILE A 138 4.06 1.24 9.33
C ILE A 138 3.14 0.97 10.53
N GLY A 139 2.83 1.99 11.33
CA GLY A 139 2.18 1.81 12.62
C GLY A 139 3.19 1.47 13.73
N HIS A 140 2.73 1.48 14.97
CA HIS A 140 3.51 1.11 16.16
C HIS A 140 4.86 1.83 16.34
N GLY A 141 5.11 2.92 15.61
CA GLY A 141 6.35 3.71 15.64
C GLY A 141 7.50 3.14 14.80
N ALA A 142 7.30 2.03 14.10
CA ALA A 142 8.26 1.50 13.13
C ALA A 142 8.16 2.23 11.78
N SER A 143 9.23 2.17 10.98
CA SER A 143 9.27 2.81 9.66
C SER A 143 10.21 2.15 8.67
N TYR A 144 9.96 2.33 7.38
CA TYR A 144 10.95 2.03 6.34
C TYR A 144 11.88 3.22 6.15
N LEU A 145 13.18 2.91 6.11
CA LEU A 145 14.26 3.82 5.81
C LEU A 145 14.74 3.60 4.38
N LEU A 146 15.01 4.68 3.66
CA LEU A 146 15.83 4.66 2.46
C LEU A 146 17.21 5.21 2.79
N VAL A 147 18.25 4.41 2.62
CA VAL A 147 19.63 4.87 2.81
C VAL A 147 20.04 5.74 1.62
N VAL A 148 20.42 7.00 1.89
CA VAL A 148 20.85 7.98 0.88
C VAL A 148 22.34 8.30 0.97
N ASN A 149 23.01 7.93 2.08
CA ASN A 149 24.44 8.11 2.30
C ASN A 149 25.01 6.96 3.13
N GLY A 150 26.22 6.49 2.78
CA GLY A 150 26.86 5.33 3.39
C GLY A 150 27.00 4.13 2.45
N LYS A 151 27.50 3.01 2.97
CA LYS A 151 27.79 1.79 2.19
C LYS A 151 26.53 1.12 1.62
N GLU A 152 25.41 1.33 2.30
CA GLU A 152 24.11 0.74 1.97
C GLU A 152 23.22 1.65 1.13
N LYS A 153 23.80 2.73 0.56
CA LYS A 153 23.06 3.70 -0.25
C LYS A 153 22.23 3.02 -1.34
N GLY A 154 20.95 3.35 -1.39
CA GLY A 154 19.98 2.85 -2.35
C GLY A 154 19.12 1.69 -1.84
N TYR A 155 19.45 1.11 -0.68
CA TYR A 155 18.69 0.00 -0.11
C TYR A 155 17.69 0.44 0.94
N ILE A 156 16.61 -0.35 1.04
CA ILE A 156 15.56 -0.20 2.03
C ILE A 156 15.94 -0.95 3.30
N TRP A 157 15.73 -0.30 4.43
CA TRP A 157 15.91 -0.85 5.76
C TRP A 157 14.61 -0.70 6.55
N LEU A 158 14.35 -1.63 7.45
CA LEU A 158 13.30 -1.55 8.43
C LEU A 158 13.86 -1.00 9.74
N ASP A 159 13.24 0.07 10.24
CA ASP A 159 13.44 0.61 11.57
C ASP A 159 12.37 0.07 12.52
N SER A 160 12.73 -0.96 13.28
CA SER A 160 11.89 -1.62 14.28
C SER A 160 12.34 -1.28 15.71
N ARG A 161 13.13 -0.22 15.90
CA ARG A 161 13.64 0.16 17.22
C ARG A 161 12.51 0.45 18.22
N GLN A 162 11.35 0.94 17.77
CA GLN A 162 10.22 1.16 18.68
C GLN A 162 9.76 -0.12 19.40
N ASP A 163 9.90 -1.28 18.74
CA ASP A 163 9.60 -2.60 19.30
C ASP A 163 10.88 -3.33 19.77
N TYR A 164 11.98 -2.59 19.97
CA TYR A 164 13.31 -3.11 20.33
C TYR A 164 13.87 -4.14 19.33
N GLY A 165 13.37 -4.13 18.09
CA GLY A 165 13.79 -5.02 17.01
C GLY A 165 14.98 -4.52 16.18
N GLY A 166 15.56 -3.37 16.54
CA GLY A 166 16.74 -2.83 15.86
C GLY A 166 16.48 -2.34 14.44
N LEU A 167 17.52 -2.40 13.62
CA LEU A 167 17.54 -1.95 12.23
C LEU A 167 17.97 -3.12 11.33
N SER A 168 17.21 -3.39 10.27
CA SER A 168 17.47 -4.54 9.38
C SER A 168 17.36 -4.16 7.92
N PRO A 169 18.23 -4.66 7.02
CA PRO A 169 18.00 -4.54 5.58
C PRO A 169 16.80 -5.39 5.15
N GLU A 170 16.01 -4.88 4.21
CA GLU A 170 14.90 -5.61 3.61
C GLU A 170 15.36 -6.41 2.38
N PHE A 171 14.82 -7.61 2.20
CA PHE A 171 15.19 -8.51 1.12
C PHE A 171 13.96 -8.98 0.32
N ASN A 172 14.17 -9.26 -0.96
CA ASN A 172 13.20 -10.00 -1.75
C ASN A 172 13.27 -11.52 -1.45
N GLU A 173 12.38 -12.29 -2.05
CA GLU A 173 12.31 -13.75 -1.90
C GLU A 173 13.58 -14.49 -2.35
N LYS A 174 14.45 -13.84 -3.15
CA LYS A 174 15.73 -14.38 -3.62
C LYS A 174 16.90 -14.02 -2.71
N GLY A 175 16.67 -13.27 -1.63
CA GLY A 175 17.71 -12.81 -0.72
C GLY A 175 18.51 -11.61 -1.23
N GLU A 176 17.99 -10.88 -2.21
CA GLU A 176 18.60 -9.63 -2.71
C GLU A 176 18.05 -8.44 -1.93
N LYS A 177 18.92 -7.50 -1.54
CA LYS A 177 18.50 -6.28 -0.83
C LYS A 177 17.55 -5.45 -1.70
N LEU A 178 16.46 -4.99 -1.12
CA LEU A 178 15.46 -4.19 -1.85
C LEU A 178 15.99 -2.78 -2.12
N THR A 179 15.93 -2.37 -3.39
CA THR A 179 16.04 -0.96 -3.77
C THR A 179 14.71 -0.24 -3.55
N PHE A 180 14.69 1.10 -3.65
CA PHE A 180 13.44 1.86 -3.56
C PHE A 180 12.45 1.44 -4.65
N GLU A 181 12.93 1.29 -5.89
CA GLU A 181 12.09 0.82 -7.01
C GLU A 181 11.47 -0.54 -6.69
N MET A 182 12.29 -1.54 -6.34
CA MET A 182 11.83 -2.90 -6.08
C MET A 182 10.77 -2.92 -4.98
N TRP A 183 11.06 -2.30 -3.84
CA TRP A 183 10.16 -2.23 -2.69
C TRP A 183 8.81 -1.60 -3.05
N TYR A 184 8.84 -0.46 -3.75
CA TYR A 184 7.62 0.25 -4.09
C TYR A 184 6.79 -0.47 -5.17
N THR A 185 7.45 -1.02 -6.20
CA THR A 185 6.75 -1.75 -7.26
C THR A 185 6.20 -3.08 -6.78
N ASP A 186 6.89 -3.79 -5.89
CA ASP A 186 6.41 -5.04 -5.30
C ASP A 186 5.13 -4.82 -4.51
N TRP A 187 5.06 -3.72 -3.74
CA TRP A 187 3.84 -3.33 -3.07
C TRP A 187 2.71 -2.99 -4.06
N LEU A 188 2.99 -2.18 -5.09
CA LEU A 188 1.99 -1.86 -6.12
C LEU A 188 1.44 -3.11 -6.80
N ASN A 189 2.31 -4.07 -7.12
CA ASN A 189 1.95 -5.33 -7.76
C ASN A 189 1.05 -6.20 -6.86
N LYS A 190 1.27 -6.19 -5.54
CA LYS A 190 0.45 -6.94 -4.57
C LYS A 190 -0.92 -6.30 -4.33
N VAL A 191 -1.00 -4.97 -4.41
CA VAL A 191 -2.23 -4.23 -4.12
C VAL A 191 -3.10 -4.05 -5.35
N VAL A 192 -2.49 -3.74 -6.50
CA VAL A 192 -3.17 -3.46 -7.78
C VAL A 192 -3.06 -4.68 -8.69
N THR A 193 -3.73 -5.77 -8.30
CA THR A 193 -3.86 -6.96 -9.16
C THR A 193 -5.09 -6.83 -10.06
N PRO A 194 -5.07 -7.39 -11.28
CA PRO A 194 -6.22 -7.36 -12.18
C PRO A 194 -7.50 -7.87 -11.52
N GLU A 195 -7.42 -8.93 -10.72
CA GLU A 195 -8.58 -9.54 -10.06
C GLU A 195 -9.20 -8.61 -9.01
N LYS A 196 -8.38 -7.92 -8.21
CA LYS A 196 -8.88 -6.97 -7.21
C LYS A 196 -9.47 -5.72 -7.86
N VAL A 197 -8.82 -5.22 -8.91
CA VAL A 197 -9.31 -4.05 -9.67
C VAL A 197 -10.65 -4.37 -10.31
N TRP A 198 -10.75 -5.52 -10.98
CA TRP A 198 -12.00 -6.03 -11.55
C TRP A 198 -13.11 -6.12 -10.51
N PHE A 199 -12.80 -6.71 -9.36
CA PHE A 199 -13.76 -6.86 -8.27
C PHE A 199 -14.30 -5.52 -7.76
N GLU A 200 -13.42 -4.55 -7.45
CA GLU A 200 -13.84 -3.25 -6.92
C GLU A 200 -14.56 -2.38 -7.96
N LYS A 201 -14.11 -2.38 -9.23
CA LYS A 201 -14.82 -1.66 -10.30
C LYS A 201 -16.22 -2.20 -10.52
N SER A 202 -16.39 -3.52 -10.52
CA SER A 202 -17.73 -4.12 -10.64
C SER A 202 -18.66 -3.73 -9.52
N LEU A 203 -18.15 -3.70 -8.27
CA LEU A 203 -18.95 -3.19 -7.15
C LEU A 203 -19.39 -1.73 -7.39
N GLN A 204 -18.54 -0.87 -7.95
CA GLN A 204 -18.91 0.51 -8.26
C GLN A 204 -20.00 0.57 -9.34
N PHE A 205 -19.83 -0.15 -10.46
CA PHE A 205 -20.82 -0.19 -11.54
C PHE A 205 -22.17 -0.76 -11.10
N ILE A 206 -22.16 -1.85 -10.32
CA ILE A 206 -23.39 -2.48 -9.84
C ILE A 206 -24.08 -1.58 -8.80
N LYS A 207 -23.35 -0.98 -7.86
CA LYS A 207 -23.95 -0.02 -6.90
C LYS A 207 -24.46 1.26 -7.56
N LYS A 208 -23.84 1.68 -8.67
CA LYS A 208 -24.34 2.79 -9.50
C LYS A 208 -25.65 2.40 -10.20
N ALA A 209 -25.73 1.20 -10.76
CA ALA A 209 -26.95 0.67 -11.38
C ALA A 209 -28.08 0.51 -10.36
N PHE A 210 -27.76 0.02 -9.16
CA PHE A 210 -28.71 -0.27 -8.10
C PHE A 210 -28.31 0.44 -6.79
N PRO A 211 -28.66 1.73 -6.61
CA PRO A 211 -28.29 2.50 -5.40
C PRO A 211 -28.85 1.92 -4.10
N LYS A 212 -29.95 1.16 -4.17
CA LYS A 212 -30.56 0.41 -3.07
C LYS A 212 -30.49 -1.08 -3.32
N ILE A 213 -29.27 -1.58 -3.50
CA ILE A 213 -29.00 -2.98 -3.86
C ILE A 213 -29.67 -3.96 -2.88
N GLU A 214 -29.78 -3.61 -1.60
CA GLU A 214 -30.42 -4.41 -0.57
C GLU A 214 -31.93 -4.62 -0.77
N GLU A 215 -32.61 -3.77 -1.55
CA GLU A 215 -34.04 -3.92 -1.89
C GLU A 215 -34.25 -4.86 -3.11
N THR A 216 -33.16 -5.28 -3.77
CA THR A 216 -33.19 -6.14 -4.96
C THR A 216 -33.09 -7.64 -4.62
N ASP A 217 -33.49 -8.54 -5.53
CA ASP A 217 -33.36 -9.99 -5.29
C ASP A 217 -31.94 -10.45 -5.61
N PHE A 218 -31.15 -10.78 -4.57
CA PHE A 218 -29.78 -11.28 -4.73
C PHE A 218 -29.69 -12.54 -5.59
N ARG A 219 -30.76 -13.36 -5.66
CA ARG A 219 -30.80 -14.57 -6.49
C ARG A 219 -30.90 -14.23 -7.97
N LEU A 220 -31.69 -13.20 -8.28
CA LEU A 220 -31.76 -12.66 -9.63
C LEU A 220 -30.43 -11.98 -10.01
N MET A 221 -29.80 -11.27 -9.08
CA MET A 221 -28.46 -10.69 -9.33
C MET A 221 -27.40 -11.78 -9.61
N ILE A 222 -27.45 -12.91 -8.90
CA ILE A 222 -26.63 -14.09 -9.23
C ILE A 222 -26.89 -14.52 -10.66
N TYR A 223 -28.15 -14.63 -11.07
CA TYR A 223 -28.52 -15.04 -12.43
C TYR A 223 -28.01 -14.07 -13.51
N VAL A 224 -28.13 -12.76 -13.31
CA VAL A 224 -27.68 -11.78 -14.32
C VAL A 224 -26.14 -11.75 -14.43
N LEU A 225 -25.42 -11.91 -13.31
CA LEU A 225 -23.96 -11.78 -13.29
C LEU A 225 -23.21 -13.10 -13.54
N HIS A 226 -23.87 -14.26 -13.56
CA HIS A 226 -23.18 -15.57 -13.60
C HIS A 226 -22.36 -15.80 -14.87
N LYS A 227 -22.59 -15.05 -15.94
CA LYS A 227 -21.83 -15.16 -17.19
C LYS A 227 -20.48 -14.44 -17.13
N HIS A 228 -20.37 -13.42 -16.30
CA HIS A 228 -19.16 -12.59 -16.13
C HIS A 228 -18.33 -13.00 -14.91
N TYR A 229 -18.88 -13.84 -14.04
CA TYR A 229 -18.22 -14.32 -12.83
C TYR A 229 -18.37 -15.82 -12.67
N SER A 230 -17.28 -16.48 -12.30
CA SER A 230 -17.27 -17.91 -12.03
C SER A 230 -16.94 -18.21 -10.56
N GLY A 231 -17.30 -19.43 -10.14
CA GLY A 231 -16.77 -20.00 -8.90
C GLY A 231 -17.04 -19.15 -7.65
N MET A 232 -15.97 -18.91 -6.90
CA MET A 232 -15.98 -18.13 -5.66
C MET A 232 -16.13 -16.63 -5.90
N ASN A 233 -15.66 -16.11 -7.04
CA ASN A 233 -15.68 -14.68 -7.33
C ASN A 233 -17.11 -14.12 -7.38
N LEU A 234 -18.04 -14.86 -8.03
CA LEU A 234 -19.46 -14.49 -8.03
C LEU A 234 -20.03 -14.48 -6.61
N ALA A 235 -19.69 -15.50 -5.83
CA ALA A 235 -20.22 -15.66 -4.47
C ALA A 235 -19.73 -14.54 -3.53
N THR A 236 -18.45 -14.19 -3.60
CA THR A 236 -17.84 -13.09 -2.84
C THR A 236 -18.45 -11.74 -3.24
N LEU A 237 -18.67 -11.51 -4.55
CA LEU A 237 -19.26 -10.27 -5.06
C LEU A 237 -20.68 -10.08 -4.49
N ILE A 238 -21.53 -11.11 -4.61
CA ILE A 238 -22.91 -11.07 -4.12
C ILE A 238 -22.93 -10.95 -2.60
N ALA A 239 -22.07 -11.69 -1.89
CA ALA A 239 -21.95 -11.57 -0.44
C ALA A 239 -21.64 -10.14 -0.01
N GLN A 240 -20.72 -9.45 -0.72
CA GLN A 240 -20.35 -8.08 -0.41
C GLN A 240 -21.43 -7.06 -0.79
N LEU A 241 -22.18 -7.30 -1.88
CA LEU A 241 -23.29 -6.43 -2.28
C LEU A 241 -24.47 -6.48 -1.29
N TYR A 242 -24.79 -7.67 -0.76
CA TYR A 242 -26.00 -7.89 0.04
C TYR A 242 -25.75 -8.15 1.54
N GLY A 243 -24.50 -8.14 2.00
CA GLY A 243 -24.14 -8.43 3.38
C GLY A 243 -24.39 -9.89 3.79
N LEU A 244 -24.14 -10.84 2.88
CA LEU A 244 -24.40 -12.27 3.07
C LEU A 244 -23.10 -13.05 3.33
N ASN A 245 -23.22 -14.33 3.72
CA ASN A 245 -22.09 -15.23 3.82
C ASN A 245 -21.70 -15.76 2.41
N PRO A 246 -20.44 -15.62 1.97
CA PRO A 246 -20.02 -16.06 0.64
C PRO A 246 -20.12 -17.57 0.43
N MET A 247 -19.96 -18.39 1.48
CA MET A 247 -20.05 -19.85 1.34
C MET A 247 -21.49 -20.30 1.09
N ASP A 248 -22.47 -19.66 1.73
CA ASP A 248 -23.90 -19.95 1.51
C ASP A 248 -24.30 -19.65 0.06
N ILE A 249 -23.78 -18.55 -0.49
CA ILE A 249 -23.98 -18.19 -1.90
C ILE A 249 -23.28 -19.21 -2.81
N TYR A 250 -22.03 -19.55 -2.52
CA TYR A 250 -21.24 -20.46 -3.34
C TYR A 250 -21.91 -21.83 -3.50
N PHE A 251 -22.45 -22.41 -2.42
CA PHE A 251 -23.14 -23.70 -2.49
C PHE A 251 -24.57 -23.61 -3.02
N GLY A 252 -25.20 -22.44 -2.93
CA GLY A 252 -26.58 -22.21 -3.38
C GLY A 252 -26.72 -21.77 -4.84
N LYS A 253 -25.68 -21.14 -5.42
CA LYS A 253 -25.77 -20.41 -6.70
C LYS A 253 -26.32 -21.21 -7.87
N GLU A 254 -25.97 -22.48 -8.02
CA GLU A 254 -26.42 -23.30 -9.15
C GLU A 254 -27.95 -23.46 -9.15
N LYS A 255 -28.55 -23.59 -7.97
CA LYS A 255 -30.01 -23.63 -7.82
C LYS A 255 -30.66 -22.31 -8.20
N PHE A 256 -29.99 -21.20 -7.93
CA PHE A 256 -30.49 -19.87 -8.29
C PHE A 256 -30.34 -19.61 -9.79
N ILE A 257 -29.27 -20.09 -10.42
CA ILE A 257 -29.04 -19.95 -11.87
C ILE A 257 -30.06 -20.78 -12.66
N GLN A 258 -30.35 -22.00 -12.22
CA GLN A 258 -31.27 -22.93 -12.90
C GLN A 258 -32.76 -22.69 -12.58
N ARG A 259 -33.08 -21.62 -11.85
CA ARG A 259 -34.46 -21.35 -11.42
C ARG A 259 -35.29 -20.89 -12.61
N GLU A 260 -36.23 -21.73 -13.04
CA GLU A 260 -37.09 -21.52 -14.22
C GLU A 260 -38.11 -20.37 -14.11
N ASN A 261 -38.23 -19.71 -12.95
CA ASN A 261 -39.35 -18.79 -12.63
C ASN A 261 -38.90 -17.35 -12.37
N TYR A 262 -37.80 -16.88 -12.94
CA TYR A 262 -37.54 -15.44 -12.92
C TYR A 262 -38.46 -14.74 -13.92
N ASP A 263 -39.05 -13.63 -13.49
CA ASP A 263 -39.86 -12.77 -14.34
C ASP A 263 -38.97 -12.12 -15.42
N GLU A 264 -39.28 -12.35 -16.69
CA GLU A 264 -38.50 -11.86 -17.83
C GLU A 264 -38.39 -10.34 -17.83
N GLN A 265 -39.47 -9.64 -17.48
CA GLN A 265 -39.49 -8.18 -17.44
C GLN A 265 -38.53 -7.64 -16.37
N THR A 266 -38.44 -8.31 -15.22
CA THR A 266 -37.49 -7.96 -14.15
C THR A 266 -36.04 -8.28 -14.57
N ILE A 267 -35.78 -9.37 -15.29
CA ILE A 267 -34.45 -9.66 -15.86
C ILE A 267 -34.03 -8.53 -16.81
N GLU A 268 -34.87 -8.19 -17.78
CA GLU A 268 -34.60 -7.13 -18.75
C GLU A 268 -34.34 -5.78 -18.07
N GLN A 269 -35.07 -5.49 -16.99
CA GLN A 269 -34.84 -4.30 -16.19
C GLN A 269 -33.44 -4.28 -15.55
N TYR A 270 -32.99 -5.39 -14.96
CA TYR A 270 -31.66 -5.47 -14.33
C TYR A 270 -30.55 -5.33 -15.39
N GLU A 271 -30.71 -6.04 -16.51
CA GLU A 271 -29.81 -5.97 -17.67
C GLU A 271 -29.71 -4.55 -18.23
N ALA A 272 -30.84 -3.84 -18.34
CA ALA A 272 -30.87 -2.46 -18.79
C ALA A 272 -30.14 -1.52 -17.82
N GLN A 273 -30.37 -1.65 -16.51
CA GLN A 273 -29.70 -0.82 -15.50
C GLN A 273 -28.17 -1.05 -15.46
N LEU A 274 -27.73 -2.30 -15.61
CA LEU A 274 -26.30 -2.62 -15.74
C LEU A 274 -25.69 -2.05 -17.02
N ARG A 275 -26.42 -2.08 -18.14
CA ARG A 275 -25.97 -1.45 -19.38
C ARG A 275 -25.86 0.07 -19.24
N GLU A 276 -26.87 0.72 -18.67
CA GLU A 276 -26.87 2.17 -18.41
C GLU A 276 -25.77 2.61 -17.44
N SER A 277 -25.36 1.74 -16.51
CA SER A 277 -24.26 2.06 -15.61
C SER A 277 -22.90 2.06 -16.31
N GLY A 278 -22.80 1.36 -17.45
CA GLY A 278 -21.57 1.10 -18.21
C GLY A 278 -20.89 -0.22 -17.85
N PHE A 279 -21.54 -1.09 -17.04
CA PHE A 279 -20.94 -2.33 -16.57
C PHE A 279 -20.50 -3.24 -17.71
N TYR A 280 -21.38 -3.49 -18.68
CA TYR A 280 -21.08 -4.42 -19.79
C TYR A 280 -20.05 -3.88 -20.77
N ASP A 281 -20.09 -2.57 -21.07
CA ASP A 281 -19.11 -1.95 -21.96
C ASP A 281 -17.71 -2.04 -21.35
N TRP A 282 -17.58 -1.69 -20.07
CA TRP A 282 -16.33 -1.85 -19.33
C TRP A 282 -15.91 -3.31 -19.22
N ALA A 283 -16.84 -4.23 -18.95
CA ALA A 283 -16.52 -5.64 -18.79
C ALA A 283 -15.98 -6.27 -20.09
N ALA A 284 -16.53 -5.87 -21.24
CA ALA A 284 -16.07 -6.35 -22.54
C ALA A 284 -14.70 -5.77 -22.97
N GLU A 285 -14.31 -4.60 -22.45
CA GLU A 285 -13.00 -3.98 -22.73
C GLU A 285 -11.82 -4.65 -22.00
N GLU A 286 -12.08 -5.38 -20.91
CA GLU A 286 -11.06 -6.01 -20.08
C GLU A 286 -11.03 -7.55 -20.21
N GLU A 287 -11.92 -8.16 -21.01
CA GLU A 287 -11.86 -9.58 -21.46
C GLU A 287 -10.82 -9.79 -22.57
#